data_AF-A0A974A4L8-F1
#
_entry.id   AF-A0A974A4L8-F1
#
_cell.length_a   1.000
_cell.length_b   1.000
_cell.length_c   1.000
_cell.angle_alpha   90.00
_cell.angle_beta   90.00
_cell.angle_gamma   90.00
#
_symmetry.space_group_name_H-M   'P 1'
#
loop_
_entity.id
_entity.type
_entity.pdbx_description
1 polymer ?
#
loop_
_entity_poly.entity_id
_entity_poly.type
_entity_poly.pdbx_seq_one_letter_code
_entity_poly.pdbx_strand_id
1 'polypeptide(L)'
;MLSVIIPTDGVERTAVATLAALVPGAAAGVIREVLLVDRTNSDVMERVADIAGCGFLRFEGTRAAALAAGAKQARSPWLMFLHPGAVLDAGWIEETTQFIQMVAASGKDRAGIFRYARAPYTDPGLRDGIKFVARMIVGPSAEQGLLIARDHYERIGGYRPDARRSEARLLRRLGRSSRTMLRSRIMVA
;
A
#
# COMPACT_ATOMS: atom_id res chain seq x y z
N MET A 1 -12.90 -3.08 7.85
CA MET A 1 -11.85 -3.99 8.38
C MET A 1 -10.45 -3.41 8.18
N LEU A 2 -10.23 -2.63 7.11
CA LEU A 2 -8.94 -2.06 6.71
C LEU A 2 -8.89 -0.53 6.78
N SER A 3 -7.73 0.02 7.11
CA SER A 3 -7.37 1.41 6.81
C SER A 3 -6.34 1.40 5.69
N VAL A 4 -6.60 2.14 4.61
CA VAL A 4 -5.67 2.27 3.48
C VAL A 4 -4.86 3.55 3.63
N ILE A 5 -3.54 3.47 3.51
CA ILE A 5 -2.63 4.61 3.63
C ILE A 5 -1.92 4.81 2.30
N ILE A 6 -2.06 6.01 1.74
CA ILE A 6 -1.49 6.39 0.44
C ILE A 6 -0.63 7.65 0.63
N PRO A 7 0.71 7.51 0.73
CA PRO A 7 1.61 8.67 0.73
C PRO A 7 1.69 9.27 -0.68
N THR A 8 1.22 10.50 -0.84
CA THR A 8 1.18 11.20 -2.13
C THR A 8 2.32 12.22 -2.24
N ASP A 9 2.70 12.51 -3.48
CA ASP A 9 3.69 13.52 -3.85
C ASP A 9 3.02 14.75 -4.50
N GLY A 10 1.75 15.03 -4.13
CA GLY A 10 0.99 16.18 -4.61
C GLY A 10 0.37 16.02 -6.01
N VAL A 11 0.45 14.83 -6.61
CA VAL A 11 -0.07 14.57 -7.97
C VAL A 11 -1.48 14.00 -7.90
N GLU A 12 -2.46 14.84 -8.24
CA GLU A 12 -3.88 14.51 -8.22
C GLU A 12 -4.21 13.26 -9.06
N ARG A 13 -3.75 13.22 -10.31
CA ARG A 13 -4.10 12.13 -11.25
C ARG A 13 -3.81 10.74 -10.68
N THR A 14 -2.64 10.56 -10.09
CA THR A 14 -2.22 9.27 -9.53
C THR A 14 -3.05 8.91 -8.29
N ALA A 15 -3.35 9.89 -7.43
CA ALA A 15 -4.17 9.65 -6.25
C ALA A 15 -5.60 9.27 -6.64
N VAL A 16 -6.21 10.02 -7.57
CA VAL A 16 -7.57 9.76 -8.07
C VAL A 16 -7.66 8.37 -8.72
N ALA A 17 -6.66 7.95 -9.50
CA ALA A 17 -6.63 6.62 -10.09
C ALA A 17 -6.68 5.50 -9.01
N THR A 18 -5.90 5.65 -7.93
CA THR A 18 -5.93 4.70 -6.82
C THR A 18 -7.24 4.75 -6.05
N LEU A 19 -7.75 5.95 -5.76
CA LEU A 19 -9.03 6.11 -5.06
C LEU A 19 -10.18 5.46 -5.83
N ALA A 20 -10.24 5.65 -7.15
CA ALA A 20 -11.22 5.00 -8.02
C ALA A 20 -11.14 3.47 -7.95
N ALA A 21 -9.93 2.90 -7.95
CA ALA A 21 -9.72 1.45 -7.82
C ALA A 21 -10.16 0.87 -6.46
N LEU A 22 -10.24 1.72 -5.43
CA LEU A 22 -10.66 1.33 -4.08
C LEU A 22 -12.17 1.44 -3.85
N VAL A 23 -12.91 2.14 -4.71
CA VAL A 23 -14.37 2.33 -4.57
C VAL A 23 -15.12 1.01 -4.37
N PRO A 24 -14.87 -0.07 -5.15
CA PRO A 24 -15.57 -1.34 -4.92
C PRO A 24 -15.28 -1.96 -3.55
N GLY A 25 -14.06 -1.77 -3.02
CA GLY A 25 -13.67 -2.25 -1.68
C GLY A 25 -14.31 -1.46 -0.54
N ALA A 26 -14.56 -0.17 -0.75
CA ALA A 26 -15.34 0.66 0.17
C ALA A 26 -16.82 0.26 0.14
N ALA A 27 -17.40 0.09 -1.06
CA ALA A 27 -18.79 -0.35 -1.24
C ALA A 27 -19.06 -1.74 -0.62
N ALA A 28 -18.08 -2.65 -0.71
CA ALA A 28 -18.14 -3.97 -0.07
C ALA A 28 -17.92 -3.95 1.46
N GLY A 29 -17.69 -2.79 2.08
CA GLY A 29 -17.44 -2.65 3.53
C GLY A 29 -16.08 -3.16 4.01
N VAL A 30 -15.19 -3.55 3.10
CA VAL A 30 -13.84 -4.06 3.43
C VAL A 30 -12.95 -2.91 3.88
N ILE A 31 -12.95 -1.80 3.14
CA ILE A 31 -12.25 -0.56 3.47
C ILE A 31 -13.12 0.26 4.43
N ARG A 32 -12.57 0.56 5.62
CA ARG A 32 -13.21 1.46 6.59
C ARG A 32 -12.86 2.91 6.33
N GLU A 33 -11.62 3.17 5.91
CA GLU A 33 -11.14 4.51 5.60
C GLU A 33 -9.94 4.44 4.66
N VAL A 34 -9.75 5.53 3.94
CA VAL A 34 -8.54 5.81 3.15
C VAL A 34 -7.93 7.09 3.70
N LEU A 35 -6.62 7.11 3.89
CA LEU A 35 -5.86 8.25 4.38
C LEU A 35 -4.82 8.66 3.33
N LEU A 36 -4.99 9.85 2.77
CA LEU A 36 -4.00 10.50 1.92
C LEU A 36 -3.01 11.24 2.82
N VAL A 37 -1.72 10.87 2.72
CA VAL A 37 -0.65 11.56 3.45
C VAL A 37 0.17 12.35 2.46
N ASP A 38 -0.07 13.66 2.40
CA ASP A 38 0.62 14.53 1.45
C ASP A 38 1.86 15.16 2.07
N ARG A 39 2.96 15.07 1.32
CA ARG A 39 4.25 15.64 1.70
C ARG A 39 4.57 16.94 1.00
N THR A 40 3.67 17.41 0.15
CA THR A 40 3.81 18.70 -0.52
C THR A 40 3.16 19.81 0.29
N ASN A 41 3.65 21.03 0.09
CA ASN A 41 3.06 22.22 0.69
C ASN A 41 2.01 22.82 -0.26
N SER A 42 0.99 22.03 -0.59
CA SER A 42 -0.07 22.37 -1.53
C SER A 42 -1.43 21.90 -0.99
N ASP A 43 -2.50 22.60 -1.39
CA ASP A 43 -3.88 22.27 -1.00
C ASP A 43 -4.58 21.34 -2.01
N VAL A 44 -3.89 20.93 -3.07
CA VAL A 44 -4.43 20.03 -4.11
C VAL A 44 -4.93 18.73 -3.49
N MET A 45 -4.10 18.07 -2.69
CA MET A 45 -4.43 16.74 -2.15
C MET A 45 -5.47 16.79 -1.01
N GLU A 46 -5.54 17.91 -0.31
CA GLU A 46 -6.58 18.15 0.70
C GLU A 46 -7.95 18.20 0.03
N ARG A 47 -8.07 18.94 -1.09
CA ARG A 47 -9.30 19.00 -1.88
C ARG A 47 -9.69 17.65 -2.48
N VAL A 48 -8.71 16.88 -2.98
CA VAL A 48 -8.95 15.52 -3.49
C VAL A 48 -9.50 14.62 -2.38
N ALA A 49 -8.93 14.69 -1.18
CA ALA A 49 -9.40 13.91 -0.04
C ALA A 49 -10.83 14.30 0.37
N ASP A 50 -11.14 15.59 0.44
CA ASP A 50 -12.47 16.10 0.77
C ASP A 50 -13.54 15.62 -0.23
N ILE A 51 -13.29 15.81 -1.54
CA ILE A 51 -14.21 15.36 -2.60
C ILE A 51 -14.40 13.83 -2.58
N ALA A 52 -13.33 13.08 -2.32
CA ALA A 52 -13.39 11.62 -2.26
C ALA A 52 -13.89 11.06 -0.92
N GLY A 53 -14.18 11.90 0.08
CA GLY A 53 -14.58 11.47 1.42
C GLY A 53 -13.49 10.69 2.17
N CYS A 54 -12.22 10.98 1.88
CA CYS A 54 -11.05 10.34 2.48
C CYS A 54 -10.45 11.20 3.59
N GLY A 55 -9.74 10.57 4.52
CA GLY A 55 -8.92 11.30 5.47
C GLY A 55 -7.74 11.97 4.78
N PHE A 56 -7.33 13.13 5.30
CA PHE A 56 -6.15 13.87 4.84
C PHE A 56 -5.18 14.10 5.99
N LEU A 57 -3.89 13.97 5.70
CA LEU A 57 -2.80 14.33 6.61
C LEU A 57 -1.72 15.07 5.83
N ARG A 58 -1.54 16.36 6.12
CA ARG A 58 -0.36 17.11 5.70
C ARG A 58 0.83 16.68 6.56
N PHE A 59 1.95 16.33 5.94
CA PHE A 59 3.10 15.79 6.64
C PHE A 59 4.43 16.21 6.02
N GLU A 60 5.29 16.87 6.79
CA GLU A 60 6.64 17.20 6.35
C GLU A 60 7.63 16.08 6.70
N GLY A 61 8.43 15.65 5.72
CA GLY A 61 9.54 14.71 5.94
C GLY A 61 9.65 13.61 4.89
N THR A 62 10.29 12.50 5.29
CA THR A 62 10.54 11.37 4.39
C THR A 62 9.25 10.61 4.07
N ARG A 63 9.21 9.91 2.92
CA ARG A 63 8.12 8.98 2.58
C ARG A 63 7.87 7.94 3.69
N ALA A 64 8.94 7.46 4.32
CA ALA A 64 8.86 6.50 5.42
C ALA A 64 8.15 7.10 6.65
N ALA A 65 8.48 8.35 6.98
CA ALA A 65 7.87 9.08 8.08
C ALA A 65 6.38 9.36 7.80
N ALA A 66 6.03 9.72 6.57
CA ALA A 66 4.63 9.90 6.16
C ALA A 66 3.81 8.60 6.27
N LEU A 67 4.36 7.47 5.79
CA LEU A 67 3.73 6.15 5.96
C LEU A 67 3.52 5.80 7.44
N ALA A 68 4.51 6.08 8.29
CA ALA A 68 4.42 5.85 9.72
C ALA A 68 3.37 6.75 10.39
N ALA A 69 3.31 8.02 10.01
CA ALA A 69 2.32 8.97 10.49
C ALA A 69 0.90 8.55 10.08
N GLY A 70 0.71 8.13 8.84
CA GLY A 70 -0.56 7.60 8.37
C GLY A 70 -0.99 6.33 9.11
N ALA A 71 -0.05 5.40 9.35
CA ALA A 71 -0.33 4.20 10.14
C ALA A 71 -0.75 4.53 11.58
N LYS A 72 -0.15 5.56 12.18
CA LYS A 72 -0.48 6.04 13.53
C LYS A 72 -1.88 6.65 13.60
N GLN A 73 -2.32 7.36 12.55
CA GLN A 73 -3.65 7.99 12.51
C GLN A 73 -4.77 7.02 12.10
N ALA A 74 -4.43 5.98 11.33
CA ALA A 74 -5.37 4.93 10.94
C ALA A 74 -6.06 4.32 12.18
N ARG A 75 -7.31 3.89 12.01
CA ARG A 75 -8.20 3.41 13.08
C ARG A 75 -8.57 1.93 12.98
N SER A 76 -8.24 1.27 11.87
CA SER A 76 -8.57 -0.15 11.67
C SER A 76 -7.49 -1.08 12.21
N PRO A 77 -7.86 -2.34 12.56
CA PRO A 77 -6.92 -3.37 13.00
C PRO A 77 -6.00 -3.88 11.89
N TRP A 78 -6.35 -3.64 10.63
CA TRP A 78 -5.52 -3.99 9.48
C TRP A 78 -5.15 -2.75 8.68
N LEU A 79 -3.90 -2.72 8.20
CA LEU A 79 -3.32 -1.64 7.43
C LEU A 79 -3.02 -2.13 6.03
N MET A 80 -3.41 -1.34 5.04
CA MET A 80 -3.00 -1.52 3.65
C MET A 80 -2.23 -0.29 3.18
N PHE A 81 -0.96 -0.46 2.81
CA PHE A 81 -0.14 0.61 2.26
C PHE A 81 -0.12 0.48 0.76
N LEU A 82 -0.47 1.55 0.04
CA LEU A 82 -0.44 1.59 -1.43
C LEU A 82 0.39 2.77 -1.93
N HIS A 83 0.95 2.64 -3.13
CA HIS A 83 1.58 3.76 -3.84
C HIS A 83 0.50 4.59 -4.57
N PRO A 84 0.62 5.92 -4.68
CA PRO A 84 -0.26 6.71 -5.55
C PRO A 84 -0.14 6.21 -7.00
N GLY A 85 -1.26 6.03 -7.69
CA GLY A 85 -1.31 5.43 -9.02
C GLY A 85 -1.47 3.90 -9.00
N ALA A 86 -1.43 3.26 -7.83
CA ALA A 86 -1.77 1.85 -7.68
C ALA A 86 -3.21 1.55 -8.13
N VAL A 87 -3.37 0.58 -9.02
CA VAL A 87 -4.65 0.02 -9.47
C VAL A 87 -4.62 -1.48 -9.21
N LEU A 88 -5.54 -1.97 -8.37
CA LEU A 88 -5.65 -3.38 -8.01
C LEU A 88 -6.58 -4.13 -8.99
N ASP A 89 -6.31 -5.40 -9.27
CA ASP A 89 -7.17 -6.24 -10.11
C ASP A 89 -8.49 -6.64 -9.42
N ALA A 90 -9.51 -7.03 -10.19
CA ALA A 90 -10.85 -7.29 -9.66
C ALA A 90 -10.93 -8.32 -8.51
N GLY A 91 -9.95 -9.22 -8.37
CA GLY A 91 -9.92 -10.25 -7.32
C GLY A 91 -9.41 -9.78 -5.96
N TRP A 92 -8.91 -8.54 -5.85
CA TRP A 92 -8.16 -8.10 -4.67
C TRP A 92 -8.99 -8.11 -3.38
N ILE A 93 -10.30 -7.84 -3.47
CA ILE A 93 -11.21 -7.72 -2.33
C ILE A 93 -11.43 -9.10 -1.67
N GLU A 94 -11.78 -10.09 -2.49
CA GLU A 94 -12.00 -11.47 -2.04
C GLU A 94 -10.71 -12.03 -1.44
N GLU A 95 -9.59 -11.91 -2.15
CA GLU A 95 -8.31 -12.43 -1.66
C GLU A 95 -7.84 -11.74 -0.38
N THR A 96 -7.98 -10.42 -0.28
CA THR A 96 -7.62 -9.67 0.94
C THR A 96 -8.45 -10.12 2.13
N THR A 97 -9.76 -10.29 1.93
CA THR A 97 -10.67 -10.74 2.99
C THR A 97 -10.34 -12.14 3.46
N GLN A 98 -10.14 -13.09 2.52
CA GLN A 98 -9.74 -14.46 2.82
C GLN A 98 -8.37 -14.50 3.52
N PHE A 99 -7.40 -13.69 3.07
CA PHE A 99 -6.08 -13.62 3.69
C PHE A 99 -6.18 -13.18 5.15
N ILE A 100 -6.96 -12.15 5.43
CA ILE A 100 -7.17 -11.62 6.78
C ILE A 100 -7.80 -12.68 7.70
N GLN A 101 -8.85 -13.35 7.22
CA GLN A 101 -9.53 -14.41 7.98
C GLN A 101 -8.59 -15.57 8.27
N MET A 102 -7.83 -16.03 7.27
CA MET A 102 -6.85 -17.11 7.43
C MET A 102 -5.77 -16.74 8.46
N VAL A 103 -5.21 -15.53 8.40
CA VAL A 103 -4.17 -15.08 9.32
C VAL A 103 -4.72 -15.00 10.74
N ALA A 104 -5.89 -14.39 10.92
CA ALA A 104 -6.56 -14.29 12.21
C ALA A 104 -6.83 -15.67 12.83
N ALA A 105 -7.30 -16.64 12.04
CA ALA A 105 -7.55 -18.00 12.51
C ALA A 105 -6.27 -18.79 12.83
N SER A 106 -5.16 -18.51 12.15
CA SER A 106 -3.91 -19.26 12.32
C SER A 106 -3.12 -18.89 13.58
N GLY A 107 -3.38 -17.72 14.17
CA GLY A 107 -2.57 -17.13 15.25
C GLY A 107 -1.12 -16.80 14.86
N LYS A 108 -0.75 -16.97 13.59
CA LYS A 108 0.58 -16.68 13.07
C LYS A 108 0.57 -15.37 12.32
N ASP A 109 1.38 -14.44 12.79
CA ASP A 109 1.52 -13.16 12.11
C ASP A 109 2.08 -13.34 10.68
N ARG A 110 1.34 -12.78 9.72
CA ARG A 110 1.76 -12.69 8.31
C ARG A 110 1.38 -11.35 7.71
N ALA A 111 2.18 -10.91 6.75
CA ALA A 111 1.88 -9.80 5.87
C ALA A 111 1.67 -10.30 4.42
N GLY A 112 0.64 -9.76 3.78
CA GLY A 112 0.37 -9.94 2.36
C GLY A 112 1.11 -8.90 1.54
N ILE A 113 1.71 -9.32 0.43
CA ILE A 113 2.35 -8.41 -0.54
C ILE A 113 1.70 -8.65 -1.89
N PHE A 114 1.12 -7.61 -2.51
CA PHE A 114 0.50 -7.79 -3.83
C PHE A 114 1.58 -8.03 -4.89
N ARG A 115 1.17 -8.69 -5.98
CA ARG A 115 2.07 -8.97 -7.08
C ARG A 115 2.05 -7.80 -8.05
N TYR A 116 3.20 -7.22 -8.37
CA TYR A 116 3.24 -6.24 -9.46
C TYR A 116 2.91 -6.91 -10.80
N ALA A 117 2.00 -6.31 -11.57
CA ALA A 117 1.74 -6.65 -12.95
C ALA A 117 1.99 -5.45 -13.86
N ARG A 118 2.39 -5.73 -15.09
CA ARG A 118 2.57 -4.70 -16.11
C ARG A 118 1.20 -4.23 -16.60
N ALA A 119 1.06 -2.93 -16.83
CA ALA A 119 -0.11 -2.40 -17.53
C ALA A 119 -0.14 -3.00 -18.95
N PRO A 120 -1.27 -3.57 -19.41
CA PRO A 120 -1.35 -4.33 -20.66
C PRO A 120 -0.98 -3.56 -21.93
N TYR A 121 -0.83 -2.23 -21.87
CA TYR A 121 -0.62 -1.34 -23.02
C TYR A 121 0.74 -0.62 -23.02
N THR A 122 1.73 -1.09 -22.25
CA THR A 122 3.11 -0.55 -22.33
C THR A 122 3.95 -1.36 -23.31
N ASP A 123 4.41 -0.72 -24.39
CA ASP A 123 5.29 -1.32 -25.38
C ASP A 123 6.54 -1.92 -24.71
N PRO A 124 6.92 -3.18 -25.00
CA PRO A 124 8.09 -3.84 -24.41
C PRO A 124 9.40 -3.24 -24.93
N GLY A 125 9.85 -2.15 -24.31
CA GLY A 125 11.24 -1.71 -24.43
C GLY A 125 12.20 -2.66 -23.70
N LEU A 126 13.39 -2.90 -24.25
CA LEU A 126 14.48 -3.70 -23.66
C LEU A 126 14.79 -3.33 -22.19
N ARG A 127 14.60 -2.05 -21.84
CA ARG A 127 14.79 -1.50 -20.48
C ARG A 127 13.80 -2.05 -19.45
N ASP A 128 12.58 -2.40 -19.87
CA ASP A 128 11.56 -2.97 -18.96
C ASP A 128 11.82 -4.44 -18.66
N GLY A 129 12.37 -5.19 -19.63
CA GLY A 129 12.86 -6.55 -19.40
C GLY A 129 13.98 -6.61 -18.35
N ILE A 130 14.93 -5.66 -18.42
CA ILE A 130 16.01 -5.55 -17.42
C ILE A 130 15.46 -5.17 -16.03
N LYS A 131 14.51 -4.22 -15.95
CA LYS A 131 13.85 -3.88 -14.67
C LYS A 131 13.09 -5.06 -14.08
N PHE A 132 12.46 -5.89 -14.91
CA PHE A 132 11.75 -7.09 -14.48
C PHE A 132 12.70 -8.16 -13.92
N VAL A 133 13.79 -8.46 -14.63
CA VAL A 133 14.82 -9.40 -14.16
C VAL A 133 15.49 -8.87 -12.89
N ALA A 134 15.81 -7.57 -12.83
CA ALA A 134 16.35 -6.95 -11.62
C ALA A 134 15.38 -7.05 -10.44
N ARG A 135 14.06 -6.88 -10.65
CA ARG A 135 13.05 -7.04 -9.59
C ARG A 135 12.87 -8.49 -9.14
N MET A 136 13.00 -9.46 -10.04
CA MET A 136 13.05 -10.89 -9.70
C MET A 136 14.26 -11.22 -8.81
N ILE A 137 15.39 -10.51 -9.01
CA ILE A 137 16.61 -10.67 -8.21
C ILE A 137 16.53 -9.91 -6.86
N VAL A 138 15.88 -8.75 -6.82
CA VAL A 138 15.78 -7.87 -5.63
C VAL A 138 14.71 -8.33 -4.64
N GLY A 139 13.75 -9.15 -5.08
CA GLY A 139 12.67 -9.70 -4.24
C GLY A 139 11.45 -8.77 -4.14
N PRO A 140 10.44 -9.14 -3.33
CA PRO A 140 9.23 -8.33 -3.19
C PRO A 140 9.57 -6.92 -2.72
N SER A 141 8.89 -5.92 -3.27
CA SER A 141 9.03 -4.50 -2.90
C SER A 141 7.76 -4.05 -2.21
N ALA A 142 7.87 -3.19 -1.19
CA ALA A 142 6.66 -2.62 -0.57
C ALA A 142 5.98 -1.60 -1.50
N GLU A 143 6.64 -1.19 -2.58
CA GLU A 143 6.00 -0.46 -3.70
C GLU A 143 4.89 -1.28 -4.37
N GLN A 144 4.87 -2.61 -4.18
CA GLN A 144 3.80 -3.48 -4.68
C GLN A 144 2.57 -3.45 -3.78
N GLY A 145 2.55 -2.66 -2.72
CA GLY A 145 1.46 -2.66 -1.75
C GLY A 145 1.62 -3.74 -0.70
N LEU A 146 1.35 -3.37 0.55
CA LEU A 146 1.55 -4.20 1.74
C LEU A 146 0.25 -4.25 2.55
N LEU A 147 -0.21 -5.45 2.86
CA LEU A 147 -1.32 -5.73 3.76
C LEU A 147 -0.79 -6.37 5.04
N ILE A 148 -1.08 -5.78 6.20
CA ILE A 148 -0.50 -6.21 7.47
C ILE A 148 -1.42 -5.89 8.64
N ALA A 149 -1.50 -6.78 9.63
CA ALA A 149 -2.19 -6.48 10.89
C ALA A 149 -1.45 -5.36 11.63
N ARG A 150 -2.18 -4.40 12.20
CA ARG A 150 -1.62 -3.26 12.94
C ARG A 150 -0.68 -3.73 14.04
N ASP A 151 -1.12 -4.64 14.88
CA ASP A 151 -0.33 -5.15 16.00
C ASP A 151 0.98 -5.79 15.51
N HIS A 152 0.94 -6.49 14.38
CA HIS A 152 2.14 -7.04 13.78
C HIS A 152 3.06 -5.95 13.24
N TYR A 153 2.51 -4.95 12.53
CA TYR A 153 3.25 -3.79 12.03
C TYR A 153 3.95 -3.02 13.16
N GLU A 154 3.25 -2.78 14.27
CA GLU A 154 3.79 -2.09 15.44
C GLU A 154 4.87 -2.92 16.14
N ARG A 155 4.65 -4.23 16.32
CA ARG A 155 5.61 -5.15 16.97
C ARG A 155 6.93 -5.28 16.23
N ILE A 156 6.91 -5.25 14.89
CA ILE A 156 8.15 -5.23 14.08
C ILE A 156 8.77 -3.82 13.95
N GLY A 157 8.16 -2.82 14.62
CA GLY A 157 8.62 -1.43 14.69
C GLY A 157 8.32 -0.59 13.46
N GLY A 158 7.35 -0.99 12.63
CA GLY A 158 6.76 -0.24 11.52
C GLY A 158 7.74 0.42 10.54
N TYR A 159 7.27 1.41 9.78
CA TYR A 159 8.14 2.30 9.01
C TYR A 159 8.90 3.24 9.96
N ARG A 160 10.24 3.25 9.86
CA ARG A 160 11.10 4.15 10.65
C ARG A 160 11.35 5.45 9.87
N PRO A 161 11.08 6.63 10.45
CA PRO A 161 11.24 7.93 9.78
C PRO A 161 12.61 8.18 9.14
N ASP A 162 13.68 7.75 9.81
CA ASP A 162 15.07 8.08 9.43
C ASP A 162 15.73 7.01 8.52
N ALA A 163 14.97 5.99 8.13
CA ALA A 163 15.52 4.85 7.42
C ALA A 163 15.55 5.07 5.90
N ARG A 164 16.76 5.23 5.32
CA ARG A 164 16.95 5.03 3.87
C ARG A 164 16.49 3.61 3.50
N ARG A 165 15.73 3.48 2.40
CA ARG A 165 15.09 2.22 1.95
C ARG A 165 14.22 1.56 3.03
N SER A 166 13.37 2.35 3.68
CA SER A 166 12.48 1.93 4.79
C SER A 166 11.64 0.70 4.48
N GLU A 167 11.12 0.63 3.25
CA GLU A 167 10.33 -0.49 2.72
C GLU A 167 11.11 -1.80 2.70
N ALA A 168 12.32 -1.81 2.12
CA ALA A 168 13.19 -2.99 2.12
C ALA A 168 13.57 -3.43 3.55
N ARG A 169 13.77 -2.47 4.47
CA ARG A 169 14.06 -2.76 5.88
C ARG A 169 12.85 -3.34 6.62
N LEU A 170 11.64 -2.88 6.31
CA LEU A 170 10.39 -3.45 6.86
C LEU A 170 10.23 -4.89 6.36
N LEU A 171 10.38 -5.13 5.07
CA LEU A 171 10.31 -6.47 4.48
C LEU A 171 11.40 -7.42 5.01
N ARG A 172 12.59 -6.89 5.34
CA ARG A 172 13.65 -7.68 5.99
C ARG A 172 13.28 -8.07 7.42
N ARG A 173 12.66 -7.17 8.18
CA ARG A 173 12.21 -7.42 9.56
C ARG A 173 11.02 -8.37 9.64
N LEU A 174 10.13 -8.33 8.66
CA LEU A 174 9.06 -9.32 8.50
C LEU A 174 9.64 -10.74 8.39
N GLY A 175 10.82 -10.90 7.79
CA GLY A 175 11.40 -12.22 7.54
C GLY A 175 10.67 -12.97 6.41
N ARG A 176 11.28 -14.04 5.89
CA ARG A 176 10.73 -14.75 4.74
C ARG A 176 9.47 -15.55 5.06
N SER A 177 9.39 -16.10 6.27
CA SER A 177 8.31 -16.98 6.74
C SER A 177 6.99 -16.27 7.04
N SER A 178 7.03 -14.97 7.37
CA SER A 178 5.85 -14.16 7.68
C SER A 178 5.37 -13.32 6.50
N ARG A 179 5.76 -13.66 5.27
CA ARG A 179 5.31 -12.99 4.04
C ARG A 179 4.55 -13.97 3.16
N THR A 180 3.38 -13.55 2.71
CA THR A 180 2.60 -14.27 1.69
C THR A 180 2.48 -13.38 0.47
N MET A 181 2.87 -13.89 -0.69
CA MET A 181 2.62 -13.20 -1.95
C MET A 181 1.16 -13.43 -2.34
N LEU A 182 0.40 -12.35 -2.44
CA LEU A 182 -0.98 -12.37 -2.91
C LEU A 182 -1.00 -12.65 -4.43
N ARG A 183 -2.05 -13.31 -4.91
CA ARG A 183 -2.26 -13.61 -6.32
C ARG A 183 -2.68 -12.37 -7.08
N SER A 184 -3.48 -11.52 -6.44
CA SER A 184 -3.96 -10.25 -6.93
C SER A 184 -2.82 -9.33 -7.29
N ARG A 185 -3.03 -8.70 -8.44
CA ARG A 185 -2.06 -7.88 -9.11
C ARG A 185 -2.31 -6.42 -8.82
N ILE A 186 -1.21 -5.68 -8.73
CA ILE A 186 -1.19 -4.22 -8.67
C ILE A 186 -0.49 -3.69 -9.92
N MET A 187 -1.09 -2.70 -10.55
CA MET A 187 -0.51 -1.93 -11.65
C MET A 187 -0.28 -0.50 -11.17
N VAL A 188 0.67 0.23 -11.77
CA VAL A 188 0.87 1.65 -11.50
C VAL A 188 0.53 2.42 -12.78
N ALA A 189 -0.45 3.31 -12.68
CA ALA A 189 -0.94 4.18 -13.75
C ALA A 189 -0.10 5.44 -13.93
#